data_AF-A0A5B6VPI4-F1
#
_entry.id   AF-A0A5B6VPI4-F1
#
_cell.length_a   1.000
_cell.length_b   1.000
_cell.length_c   1.000
_cell.angle_alpha   90.00
_cell.angle_beta   90.00
_cell.angle_gamma   90.00
#
_symmetry.space_group_name_H-M   'P 1'
#
loop_
_entity.id
_entity.type
_entity.pdbx_description
1 polymer ?
#
loop_
_entity_poly.entity_id
_entity_poly.type
_entity_poly.pdbx_seq_one_letter_code
_entity_poly.pdbx_strand_id
1 'polypeptide(L)'
;MDDDEVVIIGERRDYLSHVISALVAEKMVRKGCEAYLACISVFGSGDSSVGNIRTVKGFSDVFPEDLPGLAPNREVEFGIELLPGIAPVSIAPYRMAPKELVEVKAQLQELLDHGFIRPSVSPWEH
;
A
#
# COMPACT_ATOMS: atom_id res chain seq x y z
N MET A 1 38.08 10.65 -17.87
CA MET A 1 37.21 11.64 -18.49
C MET A 1 36.05 11.73 -17.56
N ASP A 2 36.08 12.76 -16.73
CA ASP A 2 35.10 13.03 -15.70
C ASP A 2 33.78 13.36 -16.39
N ASP A 3 32.76 12.55 -16.11
CA ASP A 3 31.40 12.76 -16.62
C ASP A 3 30.78 13.82 -15.68
N ASP A 4 30.93 15.09 -16.06
CA ASP A 4 30.38 16.21 -15.28
C ASP A 4 28.85 16.11 -15.30
N GLU A 5 28.27 15.68 -14.18
CA GLU A 5 26.83 15.61 -13.99
C GLU A 5 26.26 17.02 -13.79
N VAL A 6 25.61 17.56 -14.82
CA VAL A 6 24.95 18.86 -14.77
C VAL A 6 23.47 18.68 -14.43
N VAL A 7 23.09 19.05 -13.20
CA VAL A 7 21.69 19.07 -12.75
C VAL A 7 21.06 20.43 -13.06
N ILE A 8 20.05 20.45 -13.93
CA ILE A 8 19.30 21.67 -14.29
C ILE A 8 17.92 21.65 -13.62
N ILE A 9 17.68 22.62 -12.73
CA ILE A 9 16.39 22.82 -12.06
C ILE A 9 15.66 23.97 -12.74
N GLY A 10 14.62 23.66 -13.51
CA GLY A 10 13.77 24.66 -14.16
C GLY A 10 12.57 25.05 -13.30
N GLU A 11 12.37 26.34 -13.05
CA GLU A 11 11.13 26.87 -12.49
C GLU A 11 10.12 27.12 -13.62
N ARG A 12 8.99 26.40 -13.61
CA ARG A 12 7.95 26.53 -14.64
C ARG A 12 7.18 27.84 -14.44
N ARG A 13 7.55 28.87 -15.20
CA ARG A 13 6.72 30.06 -15.41
C ARG A 13 6.00 29.91 -16.75
N ASP A 14 4.68 30.11 -16.77
CA ASP A 14 3.80 29.86 -17.92
C ASP A 14 4.08 30.81 -19.12
N TYR A 15 5.15 30.53 -19.86
CA TYR A 15 5.53 31.29 -21.06
C TYR A 15 5.94 30.35 -22.19
N LEU A 16 4.96 29.94 -23.01
CA LEU A 16 5.20 29.33 -24.33
C LEU A 16 5.84 30.29 -25.35
N SER A 17 6.34 31.45 -24.93
CA SER A 17 6.80 32.53 -25.81
C SER A 17 8.17 32.29 -26.46
N HIS A 18 8.85 31.18 -26.16
CA HIS A 18 10.22 30.90 -26.65
C HIS A 18 10.31 29.60 -27.47
N VAL A 19 9.19 29.07 -27.94
CA VAL A 19 9.18 27.90 -28.83
C VAL A 19 9.45 28.35 -30.26
N ILE A 20 10.53 27.85 -30.85
CA ILE A 20 10.86 28.06 -32.27
C ILE A 20 10.59 26.77 -33.06
N SER A 21 10.37 26.91 -34.37
CA SER A 21 10.23 25.74 -35.25
C SER A 21 11.56 25.03 -35.48
N ALA A 22 11.52 23.74 -35.82
CA ALA A 22 12.70 22.95 -36.13
C ALA A 22 13.55 23.56 -37.27
N LEU A 23 12.92 24.15 -38.29
CA LEU A 23 13.62 24.82 -39.39
C LEU A 23 14.42 26.05 -38.92
N VAL A 24 13.88 26.80 -37.96
CA VAL A 24 14.56 27.97 -37.37
C VAL A 24 15.71 27.50 -36.50
N ALA A 25 15.51 26.46 -35.70
CA ALA A 25 16.57 25.84 -34.91
C ALA A 25 17.73 25.34 -35.80
N GLU A 26 17.42 24.60 -36.88
CA GLU A 26 18.41 24.11 -37.85
C GLU A 26 19.22 25.27 -38.47
N LYS A 27 18.54 26.35 -38.88
CA LYS A 27 19.19 27.54 -39.43
C LYS A 27 20.13 28.21 -38.42
N MET A 28 19.78 28.22 -37.14
CA MET A 28 20.63 28.78 -36.08
C MET A 28 21.87 27.91 -35.83
N VAL A 29 21.72 26.58 -35.79
CA VAL A 29 22.84 25.65 -35.66
C VAL A 29 23.79 25.79 -36.85
N ARG A 30 23.27 25.90 -38.09
CA ARG A 30 24.09 26.13 -39.30
C ARG A 30 24.85 27.47 -39.28
N LYS A 31 24.43 28.43 -38.45
CA LYS A 31 25.13 29.71 -38.25
C LYS A 31 26.18 29.66 -37.13
N GLY A 32 26.39 28.49 -36.51
CA GLY A 32 27.37 28.28 -35.45
C GLY A 32 26.83 28.45 -34.04
N CYS A 33 25.49 28.48 -33.84
CA CYS A 33 24.93 28.44 -32.49
C CYS A 33 25.04 27.03 -31.90
N GLU A 34 25.51 26.93 -30.65
CA GLU A 34 25.50 25.68 -29.90
C GLU A 34 24.06 25.30 -29.50
N ALA A 35 23.74 24.01 -29.62
CA ALA A 35 22.43 23.48 -29.28
C ALA A 35 22.59 22.20 -28.45
N TYR A 36 21.68 22.04 -27.49
CA TYR A 36 21.64 20.88 -26.60
C TYR A 36 20.28 20.22 -26.71
N LEU A 37 20.27 18.89 -26.71
CA LEU A 37 19.05 18.09 -26.74
C LEU A 37 18.81 17.54 -25.33
N ALA A 38 17.73 18.00 -24.70
CA ALA A 38 17.25 17.44 -23.44
C ALA A 38 16.17 16.40 -23.75
N CYS A 39 16.43 15.13 -23.42
CA CYS A 39 15.43 14.07 -23.50
C CYS A 39 14.83 13.84 -22.12
N ILE A 40 13.51 13.92 -21.99
CA ILE A 40 12.81 13.50 -20.78
C ILE A 40 12.38 12.06 -20.97
N SER A 41 13.14 11.14 -20.37
CA SER A 41 12.75 9.74 -20.32
C SER A 41 11.87 9.51 -19.10
N VAL A 42 10.56 9.38 -19.31
CA VAL A 42 9.66 8.86 -18.29
C VAL A 42 9.82 7.35 -18.27
N PHE A 43 10.64 6.83 -17.35
CA PHE A 43 10.67 5.40 -17.10
C PHE A 43 9.29 5.01 -16.59
N GLY A 44 8.54 4.25 -17.40
CA GLY A 44 7.32 3.62 -16.93
C GLY A 44 7.70 2.77 -15.74
N SER A 45 7.24 3.15 -14.55
CA SER A 45 7.35 2.29 -13.39
C SER A 45 6.58 1.02 -13.75
N GLY A 46 7.28 -0.05 -14.11
CA GLY A 46 6.69 -1.38 -14.09
C GLY A 46 6.03 -1.55 -12.73
N ASP A 47 4.75 -1.92 -12.75
CA ASP A 47 3.86 -2.08 -11.60
C ASP A 47 4.24 -1.18 -10.43
N SER A 48 3.71 0.04 -10.39
CA SER A 48 3.90 0.96 -9.27
C SER A 48 3.40 0.27 -7.99
N SER A 49 4.30 -0.44 -7.31
CA SER A 49 3.96 -1.16 -6.09
C SER A 49 3.44 -0.12 -5.09
N VAL A 50 2.39 -0.47 -4.36
CA VAL A 50 1.75 0.41 -3.36
C VAL A 50 2.78 0.95 -2.36
N GLY A 51 3.89 0.23 -2.13
CA GLY A 51 5.03 0.67 -1.33
C GLY A 51 5.80 1.89 -1.84
N ASN A 52 5.66 2.28 -3.11
CA ASN A 52 6.28 3.50 -3.66
C ASN A 52 5.47 4.78 -3.36
N ILE A 53 4.25 4.65 -2.85
CA ILE A 53 3.45 5.78 -2.39
C ILE A 53 4.15 6.37 -1.17
N ARG A 54 4.52 7.66 -1.24
CA ARG A 54 5.28 8.37 -0.19
C ARG A 54 4.72 8.15 1.22
N THR A 55 3.39 8.10 1.34
CA THR A 55 2.70 7.83 2.60
C THR A 55 2.92 6.38 3.07
N VAL A 56 2.73 5.39 2.20
CA VAL A 56 2.91 3.96 2.55
C VAL A 56 4.36 3.67 2.92
N LYS A 57 5.32 4.22 2.16
CA LYS A 57 6.76 4.09 2.47
C LYS A 57 7.14 4.69 3.83
N GLY A 58 6.42 5.74 4.26
CA GLY A 58 6.63 6.37 5.56
C GLY A 58 6.06 5.59 6.75
N PHE A 59 5.21 4.59 6.50
CA PHE A 59 4.50 3.80 7.52
C PHE A 59 4.50 2.31 7.13
N SER A 60 5.62 1.79 6.64
CA SER A 60 5.69 0.39 6.18
C SER A 60 5.48 -0.63 7.31
N ASP A 61 5.66 -0.20 8.56
CA ASP A 61 5.34 -0.95 9.79
C ASP A 61 3.84 -1.04 10.07
N VAL A 62 3.04 -0.09 9.57
CA VAL A 62 1.57 -0.06 9.72
C VAL A 62 0.87 -0.89 8.63
N PHE A 63 1.53 -1.08 7.48
CA PHE A 63 1.01 -1.85 6.35
C PHE A 63 1.90 -3.06 6.01
N PRO A 64 2.11 -4.00 6.94
CA PRO A 64 2.83 -5.23 6.64
C PRO A 64 2.01 -6.11 5.69
N GLU A 65 2.68 -6.97 4.91
CA GLU A 65 2.02 -7.94 4.03
C GLU A 65 1.15 -8.92 4.82
N ASP A 66 1.62 -9.34 6.01
CA ASP A 66 0.90 -10.20 6.94
C ASP A 66 0.68 -9.50 8.29
N LEU A 67 -0.45 -9.78 8.95
CA LEU A 67 -0.76 -9.21 10.25
C LEU A 67 0.16 -9.80 11.34
N PRO A 68 0.79 -8.96 12.19
CA PRO A 68 1.81 -9.39 13.17
C PRO A 68 1.25 -10.17 14.39
N GLY A 69 0.03 -10.69 14.29
CA GLY A 69 -0.70 -11.35 15.38
C GLY A 69 -1.57 -10.36 16.17
N LEU A 70 -1.97 -10.76 17.38
CA LEU A 70 -2.77 -9.91 18.27
C LEU A 70 -2.06 -8.59 18.57
N ALA A 71 -2.84 -7.52 18.63
CA ALA A 71 -2.35 -6.24 19.12
C ALA A 71 -1.73 -6.43 20.52
N PRO A 72 -0.65 -5.69 20.84
CA PRO A 72 -0.08 -5.70 22.17
C PRO A 72 -1.13 -5.39 23.25
N ASN A 73 -0.87 -5.82 24.48
CA ASN A 73 -1.68 -5.45 25.63
C ASN A 73 -1.81 -3.92 25.68
N ARG A 74 -3.02 -3.46 25.39
CA ARG A 74 -3.45 -2.07 25.46
C ARG A 74 -3.68 -1.69 26.92
N GLU A 75 -3.39 -0.44 27.26
CA GLU A 75 -3.61 0.11 28.60
C GLU A 75 -5.11 0.15 28.97
N VAL A 76 -5.99 0.11 27.97
CA VAL A 76 -7.45 0.10 28.13
C VAL A 76 -7.98 -1.30 27.79
N GLU A 77 -8.65 -1.93 28.74
CA GLU A 77 -9.43 -3.15 28.50
C GLU A 77 -10.73 -2.80 27.77
N PHE A 78 -11.09 -3.59 26.76
CA PHE A 78 -12.38 -3.40 26.07
C PHE A 78 -13.35 -4.39 26.68
N GLY A 79 -14.26 -3.87 27.51
CA GLY A 79 -15.38 -4.63 28.05
C GLY A 79 -16.55 -4.67 27.08
N ILE A 80 -17.22 -5.82 26.98
CA ILE A 80 -18.55 -5.92 26.35
C ILE A 80 -19.56 -5.86 27.49
N GLU A 81 -20.25 -4.73 27.62
CA GLU A 81 -21.30 -4.57 28.63
C GLU A 81 -22.58 -5.25 28.17
N LEU A 82 -23.15 -6.09 29.04
CA LEU A 82 -24.45 -6.71 28.81
C LEU A 82 -25.53 -5.93 29.55
N LEU A 83 -26.69 -5.78 28.91
CA LEU A 83 -27.86 -5.24 29.58
C LEU A 83 -28.27 -6.16 30.74
N PRO A 84 -28.76 -5.62 31.87
CA PRO A 84 -29.25 -6.42 32.98
C PRO A 84 -30.31 -7.44 32.53
N GLY A 85 -30.15 -8.69 32.94
CA GLY A 85 -31.09 -9.78 32.63
C GLY A 85 -30.81 -10.53 31.32
N ILE A 86 -29.78 -10.15 30.56
CA ILE A 86 -29.35 -10.90 29.37
C ILE A 86 -28.60 -12.17 29.79
N ALA A 87 -29.15 -13.32 29.41
CA ALA A 87 -28.56 -14.64 29.63
C ALA A 87 -27.76 -15.10 28.40
N PRO A 88 -26.81 -16.05 28.56
CA PRO A 88 -26.12 -16.65 27.44
C PRO A 88 -27.07 -17.30 26.44
N VAL A 89 -26.79 -17.10 25.16
CA VAL A 89 -27.48 -17.76 24.05
C VAL A 89 -26.56 -18.85 23.49
N SER A 90 -27.11 -20.02 23.19
CA SER A 90 -26.44 -21.15 22.54
C SER A 90 -27.23 -21.56 21.29
N ILE A 91 -26.64 -21.39 20.10
CA ILE A 91 -27.21 -21.80 18.81
C ILE A 91 -26.26 -22.80 18.14
N ALA A 92 -26.85 -23.80 17.50
CA ALA A 92 -26.10 -24.79 16.74
C ALA A 92 -25.45 -24.14 15.49
N PRO A 93 -24.18 -24.48 15.17
CA PRO A 93 -23.53 -23.99 13.97
C PRO A 93 -24.30 -24.34 12.69
N TYR A 94 -24.21 -23.47 11.69
CA TYR A 94 -24.80 -23.73 10.37
C TYR A 94 -24.21 -24.98 9.71
N ARG A 95 -25.05 -25.69 8.95
CA ARG A 95 -24.62 -26.83 8.15
C ARG A 95 -23.81 -26.34 6.95
N MET A 96 -22.58 -26.82 6.83
CA MET A 96 -21.66 -26.50 5.73
C MET A 96 -21.35 -27.76 4.92
N ALA A 97 -21.10 -27.59 3.62
CA ALA A 97 -20.65 -28.66 2.75
C ALA A 97 -19.21 -29.09 3.09
N PRO A 98 -18.77 -30.32 2.72
CA PRO A 98 -17.42 -30.79 3.04
C PRO A 98 -16.29 -29.87 2.55
N LYS A 99 -16.46 -29.22 1.38
CA LYS A 99 -15.47 -28.28 0.85
C LYS A 99 -15.36 -27.01 1.69
N GLU A 100 -16.47 -26.49 2.19
CA GLU A 100 -16.51 -25.30 3.05
C GLU A 100 -15.86 -25.61 4.41
N LEU A 101 -16.11 -26.80 4.96
CA LEU A 101 -15.48 -27.21 6.22
C LEU A 101 -13.95 -27.31 6.12
N VAL A 102 -13.41 -27.73 4.98
CA VAL A 102 -11.95 -27.76 4.75
C VAL A 102 -11.37 -26.35 4.76
N GLU A 103 -12.03 -25.41 4.09
CA GLU A 103 -11.61 -24.01 4.04
C GLU A 103 -11.68 -23.35 5.43
N VAL A 104 -12.81 -23.51 6.12
CA VAL A 104 -12.99 -22.96 7.48
C VAL A 104 -11.96 -23.53 8.43
N LYS A 105 -11.63 -24.82 8.32
CA LYS A 105 -10.57 -25.42 9.15
C LYS A 105 -9.20 -24.81 8.86
N ALA A 106 -8.87 -24.54 7.60
CA ALA A 106 -7.60 -23.90 7.23
C ALA A 106 -7.49 -22.48 7.83
N GLN A 107 -8.56 -21.68 7.70
CA GLN A 107 -8.62 -20.33 8.27
C GLN A 107 -8.55 -20.33 9.80
N LEU A 108 -9.26 -21.25 10.47
CA LEU A 108 -9.18 -21.37 11.92
C LEU A 108 -7.77 -21.75 12.39
N GLN A 109 -7.06 -22.59 11.64
CA GLN A 109 -5.67 -22.94 11.96
C GLN A 109 -4.75 -21.73 11.82
N GLU A 110 -4.87 -20.96 10.74
CA GLU A 110 -4.12 -19.71 10.56
C GLU A 110 -4.38 -18.74 11.72
N LEU A 111 -5.65 -18.53 12.10
CA LEU A 111 -5.99 -17.66 13.23
C LEU A 111 -5.42 -18.15 14.57
N LEU A 112 -5.34 -19.47 14.78
CA LEU A 112 -4.71 -20.07 15.95
C LEU A 112 -3.19 -19.86 15.93
N ASP A 113 -2.55 -20.08 14.79
CA ASP A 113 -1.09 -19.97 14.63
C ASP A 113 -0.62 -18.52 14.82
N HIS A 114 -1.41 -17.55 14.36
CA HIS A 114 -1.19 -16.12 14.59
C HIS A 114 -1.64 -15.65 15.99
N GLY A 115 -2.25 -16.53 16.79
CA GLY A 115 -2.68 -16.24 18.16
C GLY A 115 -3.92 -15.35 18.28
N PHE A 116 -4.65 -15.08 17.20
CA PHE A 116 -5.88 -14.26 17.21
C PHE A 116 -7.02 -14.90 17.99
N ILE A 117 -7.08 -16.23 18.02
CA ILE A 117 -8.09 -17.01 18.73
C ILE A 117 -7.45 -18.07 19.63
N ARG A 118 -8.24 -18.59 20.56
CA ARG A 118 -7.86 -19.73 21.40
C ARG A 118 -9.09 -20.60 21.69
N PRO A 119 -8.91 -21.90 21.94
CA PRO A 119 -10.00 -22.75 22.43
C PRO A 119 -10.64 -22.17 23.69
N SER A 120 -11.96 -22.24 23.79
CA SER A 120 -12.72 -21.76 24.94
C SER A 120 -13.86 -22.70 25.30
N VAL A 121 -14.31 -22.63 26.55
CA VAL A 121 -15.52 -23.29 27.03
C VAL A 121 -16.46 -22.18 27.48
N SER A 122 -17.42 -21.83 26.62
CA SER A 122 -18.31 -20.68 26.80
C SER A 122 -19.75 -21.14 26.92
N PRO A 123 -20.57 -20.56 27.81
CA PRO A 123 -22.02 -20.76 27.80
C PRO A 123 -22.69 -20.02 26.64
N TRP A 124 -21.94 -19.17 25.92
CA TRP A 124 -22.37 -18.47 24.71
C TRP A 124 -21.90 -19.25 23.48
N GLU A 125 -22.84 -19.68 22.64
CA GLU A 125 -22.60 -20.25 21.32
C GLU A 125 -23.63 -19.65 20.35
N HIS A 126 -23.26 -19.31 19.11
CA HIS A 126 -24.19 -18.61 18.22
C HIS A 126 -24.13 -19.14 16.79
#